data_AF-A0A9X5CRC2-F1
#
_entry.id   AF-A0A9X5CRC2-F1
#
_cell.length_a   1.000
_cell.length_b   1.000
_cell.length_c   1.000
_cell.angle_alpha   90.00
_cell.angle_beta   90.00
_cell.angle_gamma   90.00
#
_symmetry.space_group_name_H-M   'P 1'
#
loop_
_entity.id
_entity.type
_entity.pdbx_description
1 polymer ?
#
loop_
_entity_poly.entity_id
_entity_poly.type
_entity_poly.pdbx_seq_one_letter_code
_entity_poly.pdbx_strand_id
1 'polypeptide(L)'
;MSASVLVRRRTVDGATALRGGGSWRPSPYQCAGFLFFLMMVLAFWRVPLCCDAGQHAAVVERLKADLLRPRHPMADLPGAGSPYYSPYAVAQGVFARLTGLGGWEVLRLTGPLNLLVLLTGLGRFVRVLTPRPWAPVLALAATALLWGVERAWWSGYLNLMSMTGNLPYPSAFAIGLAFWAWALTGARARDTGGVRYLGPGGLRPLSGYAGLGLLYGLILLVHPITAVAAALGALALVAGWQRRWSAAL
;
A
#
# COMPACT_ATOMS: atom_id res chain seq x y z
N MET A 1 41.70 47.45 21.91
CA MET A 1 41.35 47.63 20.48
C MET A 1 41.58 46.31 19.77
N SER A 2 40.61 45.90 18.97
CA SER A 2 40.42 44.57 18.39
C SER A 2 41.23 44.31 17.11
N ALA A 3 41.38 43.01 16.82
CA ALA A 3 41.52 42.35 15.51
C ALA A 3 42.79 42.65 14.68
N SER A 4 43.56 41.65 14.24
CA SER A 4 43.07 40.69 13.25
C SER A 4 44.11 39.58 13.02
N VAL A 5 43.75 38.33 13.35
CA VAL A 5 44.48 37.14 12.86
C VAL A 5 43.61 36.52 11.77
N LEU A 6 44.06 36.69 10.52
CA LEU A 6 43.49 36.06 9.34
C LEU A 6 43.74 34.55 9.38
N VAL A 7 42.81 33.80 9.96
CA VAL A 7 42.78 32.33 9.80
C VAL A 7 42.26 32.03 8.40
N ARG A 8 43.20 31.78 7.48
CA ARG A 8 42.94 31.24 6.15
C ARG A 8 42.33 29.84 6.30
N ARG A 9 41.00 29.74 6.25
CA ARG A 9 40.29 28.45 6.19
C ARG A 9 40.80 27.67 4.98
N ARG A 10 41.53 26.59 5.25
CA ARG A 10 41.86 25.54 4.29
C ARG A 10 40.54 24.90 3.88
N THR A 11 40.06 25.21 2.68
CA THR A 11 39.01 24.44 2.03
C THR A 11 39.57 23.06 1.77
N VAL A 12 39.18 22.09 2.59
CA VAL A 12 39.38 20.69 2.26
C VAL A 12 38.39 20.42 1.13
N ASP A 13 38.89 20.48 -0.10
CA ASP A 13 38.20 19.94 -1.27
C ASP A 13 38.06 18.44 -1.05
N GLY A 14 36.97 18.08 -0.36
CA GLY A 14 36.51 16.72 -0.22
C GLY A 14 36.04 16.25 -1.58
N ALA A 15 36.97 15.73 -2.37
CA ALA A 15 36.70 14.90 -3.53
C ALA A 15 35.65 13.85 -3.10
N THR A 16 34.40 14.09 -3.49
CA THR A 16 33.28 13.20 -3.21
C THR A 16 33.50 11.92 -4.00
N ALA A 17 33.98 10.92 -3.26
CA ALA A 17 33.91 9.49 -3.50
C ALA A 17 33.04 9.06 -4.71
N LEU A 18 33.64 9.10 -5.89
CA LEU A 18 33.28 8.22 -7.00
C LEU A 18 33.83 6.83 -6.70
N ARG A 19 33.19 6.11 -5.78
CA ARG A 19 33.29 4.64 -5.68
C ARG A 19 31.94 4.06 -5.30
N GLY A 20 31.14 3.82 -6.34
CA GLY A 20 30.11 2.80 -6.31
C GLY A 20 30.72 1.44 -5.96
N GLY A 21 30.03 0.70 -5.10
CA GLY A 21 30.47 -0.59 -4.58
C GLY A 21 29.86 -0.93 -3.22
N GLY A 22 28.69 -0.40 -2.88
CA GLY A 22 27.96 -0.86 -1.70
C GLY A 22 27.33 -2.20 -2.02
N SER A 23 27.80 -3.28 -1.41
CA SER A 23 27.09 -4.56 -1.44
C SER A 23 25.66 -4.33 -0.99
N TRP A 24 24.69 -4.70 -1.84
CA TRP A 24 23.27 -4.56 -1.52
C TRP A 24 22.96 -5.51 -0.36
N ARG A 25 22.99 -4.99 0.87
CA ARG A 25 22.58 -5.74 2.05
C ARG A 25 21.08 -5.57 2.23
N PRO A 26 20.29 -6.66 2.21
CA PRO A 26 18.86 -6.56 2.45
C PRO A 26 18.62 -6.03 3.87
N SER A 27 17.70 -5.08 4.01
CA SER A 27 17.27 -4.58 5.32
C SER A 27 16.56 -5.69 6.12
N PRO A 28 16.54 -5.60 7.46
CA PRO A 28 15.83 -6.59 8.29
C PRO A 28 14.38 -6.82 7.85
N TYR A 29 13.70 -5.76 7.43
CA TYR A 29 12.34 -5.84 6.90
C TYR A 29 12.23 -6.57 5.56
N GLN A 30 13.22 -6.47 4.68
CA GLN A 30 13.22 -7.24 3.43
C GLN A 30 13.36 -8.73 3.71
N CYS A 31 14.25 -9.12 4.63
CA CYS A 31 14.40 -10.52 5.03
C CYS A 31 13.14 -11.05 5.74
N ALA A 32 12.69 -10.37 6.80
CA ALA A 32 11.52 -10.78 7.57
C ALA A 32 10.23 -10.72 6.74
N GLY A 33 10.06 -9.68 5.93
CA GLY A 33 8.92 -9.52 5.03
C GLY A 33 8.90 -10.58 3.91
N PHE A 34 10.06 -10.96 3.37
CA PHE A 34 10.15 -12.06 2.40
C PHE A 34 9.81 -13.41 3.03
N LEU A 35 10.33 -13.70 4.23
CA LEU A 35 9.99 -14.93 4.96
C LEU A 35 8.50 -14.98 5.31
N PHE A 36 7.94 -13.86 5.78
CA PHE A 36 6.51 -13.76 6.04
C PHE A 36 5.68 -13.92 4.76
N PHE A 37 6.11 -13.30 3.65
CA PHE A 37 5.49 -13.48 2.35
C PHE A 37 5.44 -14.95 1.94
N LEU A 38 6.58 -15.63 1.98
CA LEU A 38 6.69 -17.04 1.61
C LEU A 38 5.81 -17.91 2.51
N MET A 39 5.94 -17.77 3.83
CA MET A 39 5.14 -18.49 4.81
C MET A 39 3.64 -18.30 4.54
N MET A 40 3.21 -17.07 4.35
CA MET A 40 1.80 -16.74 4.21
C MET A 40 1.23 -17.20 2.85
N VAL A 41 2.00 -17.08 1.76
CA VAL A 41 1.57 -17.60 0.44
C VAL A 41 1.42 -19.12 0.48
N LEU A 42 2.38 -19.82 1.11
CA LEU A 42 2.29 -21.26 1.28
C LEU A 42 1.08 -21.65 2.14
N ALA A 43 0.84 -20.96 3.25
CA ALA A 43 -0.32 -21.20 4.10
C ALA A 43 -1.64 -20.92 3.36
N PHE A 44 -1.73 -19.79 2.66
CA PHE A 44 -2.86 -19.39 1.84
C PHE A 44 -3.22 -20.44 0.78
N TRP A 45 -2.24 -20.95 0.03
CA TRP A 45 -2.49 -21.96 -0.99
C TRP A 45 -2.87 -23.35 -0.44
N ARG A 46 -2.61 -23.61 0.84
CA ARG A 46 -3.02 -24.85 1.50
C ARG A 46 -4.45 -24.81 2.05
N VAL A 47 -5.00 -23.61 2.26
CA VAL A 47 -6.34 -23.45 2.81
C VAL A 47 -7.34 -23.27 1.66
N PRO A 48 -8.42 -24.06 1.62
CA PRO A 48 -9.45 -23.86 0.61
C PRO A 48 -10.12 -22.50 0.78
N LEU A 49 -10.25 -21.79 -0.33
CA LEU A 49 -11.04 -20.56 -0.40
C LEU A 49 -12.50 -20.90 -0.05
N CYS A 50 -13.12 -20.08 0.79
CA CYS A 50 -14.47 -20.30 1.30
C CYS A 50 -15.28 -18.99 1.31
N CYS A 51 -16.51 -19.04 1.82
CA CYS A 51 -17.40 -17.89 1.95
C CYS A 51 -17.65 -17.21 0.58
N ASP A 52 -17.35 -15.92 0.47
CA ASP A 52 -17.63 -15.08 -0.70
C ASP A 52 -16.65 -15.30 -1.86
N ALA A 53 -15.68 -16.21 -1.73
CA ALA A 53 -14.70 -16.48 -2.78
C ALA A 53 -15.36 -16.92 -4.10
N GLY A 54 -16.42 -17.73 -4.04
CA GLY A 54 -17.16 -18.14 -5.23
C GLY A 54 -17.81 -16.97 -5.95
N GLN A 55 -18.29 -15.99 -5.19
CA GLN A 55 -18.87 -14.77 -5.72
C GLN A 55 -17.82 -13.87 -6.39
N HIS A 56 -16.65 -13.72 -5.78
CA HIS A 56 -15.52 -13.00 -6.38
C HIS A 56 -14.98 -13.72 -7.63
N ALA A 57 -14.93 -15.05 -7.64
CA ALA A 57 -14.58 -15.82 -8.84
C ALA A 57 -15.61 -15.61 -9.96
N ALA A 58 -16.90 -15.61 -9.65
CA ALA A 58 -17.96 -15.33 -10.62
C ALA A 58 -17.82 -13.92 -11.22
N VAL A 59 -17.48 -12.91 -10.43
CA VAL A 59 -17.21 -11.54 -10.92
C VAL A 59 -16.14 -11.54 -12.01
N VAL A 60 -15.04 -12.26 -11.78
CA VAL A 60 -13.95 -12.39 -12.77
C VAL A 60 -14.46 -13.08 -14.03
N GLU A 61 -15.21 -14.17 -13.91
CA GLU A 61 -15.77 -14.87 -15.07
C GLU A 61 -16.73 -13.98 -15.89
N ARG A 62 -17.59 -13.20 -15.21
CA ARG A 62 -18.51 -12.27 -15.89
C ARG A 62 -17.75 -11.19 -16.66
N LEU A 63 -16.70 -10.62 -16.07
CA LEU A 63 -15.87 -9.61 -16.72
C LEU A 63 -14.98 -10.18 -17.83
N LYS A 64 -14.52 -11.43 -17.67
CA LYS A 64 -13.79 -12.15 -18.71
C LYS A 64 -14.66 -12.33 -19.95
N ALA A 65 -15.94 -12.64 -19.76
CA ALA A 65 -16.92 -12.80 -20.84
C ALA A 65 -17.27 -11.46 -21.51
N ASP A 66 -17.59 -10.42 -20.73
CA ASP A 66 -17.89 -9.08 -21.24
C ASP A 66 -17.45 -8.00 -20.23
N LEU A 67 -16.48 -7.16 -20.61
CA LEU A 67 -15.96 -6.08 -19.76
C LEU A 67 -16.90 -4.86 -19.69
N LEU A 68 -17.67 -4.61 -20.74
CA LEU A 68 -18.49 -3.40 -20.86
C LEU A 68 -19.89 -3.60 -20.30
N ARG A 69 -20.44 -4.81 -20.47
CA ARG A 69 -21.80 -5.16 -20.02
C ARG A 69 -21.82 -6.53 -19.32
N PRO A 70 -21.06 -6.71 -18.23
CA PRO A 70 -21.07 -7.97 -17.50
C PRO A 70 -22.47 -8.26 -16.90
N ARG A 71 -22.85 -9.54 -16.82
CA ARG A 71 -24.07 -9.99 -16.10
C ARG A 71 -23.84 -10.04 -14.60
N HIS A 72 -24.90 -9.93 -13.81
CA HIS A 72 -24.80 -10.01 -12.35
C HIS A 72 -24.07 -11.29 -11.89
N PRO A 73 -23.12 -11.22 -10.94
CA PRO A 73 -22.30 -12.38 -10.59
C PRO A 73 -23.07 -13.49 -9.87
N MET A 74 -24.20 -13.17 -9.22
CA MET A 74 -24.99 -14.12 -8.41
C MET A 74 -26.39 -14.42 -8.95
N ALA A 75 -26.85 -13.72 -9.99
CA ALA A 75 -28.21 -13.82 -10.49
C ALA A 75 -28.21 -13.73 -12.02
N ASP A 76 -29.19 -14.34 -12.68
CA ASP A 76 -29.33 -14.21 -14.13
C ASP A 76 -30.04 -12.90 -14.50
N LEU A 77 -29.34 -11.79 -14.23
CA LEU A 77 -29.81 -10.42 -14.43
C LEU A 77 -28.69 -9.56 -15.04
N PRO A 78 -29.01 -8.40 -15.64
CA PRO A 78 -27.99 -7.41 -16.02
C PRO A 78 -27.11 -7.03 -14.82
N GLY A 79 -25.80 -6.87 -15.01
CA GLY A 79 -24.86 -6.63 -13.91
C GLY A 79 -24.71 -5.17 -13.48
N ALA A 80 -25.37 -4.22 -14.16
CA ALA A 80 -25.32 -2.81 -13.81
C ALA A 80 -25.74 -2.60 -12.35
N GLY A 81 -24.90 -1.89 -11.58
CA GLY A 81 -25.14 -1.63 -10.15
C GLY A 81 -24.69 -2.71 -9.19
N SER A 82 -24.07 -3.82 -9.64
CA SER A 82 -23.49 -4.79 -8.70
C SER A 82 -22.33 -4.14 -7.91
N PRO A 83 -22.32 -4.21 -6.56
CA PRO A 83 -21.27 -3.61 -5.74
C PRO A 83 -19.92 -4.34 -5.86
N TYR A 84 -19.88 -5.46 -6.60
CA TYR A 84 -18.68 -6.27 -6.79
C TYR A 84 -17.86 -5.85 -8.02
N TYR A 85 -18.41 -5.00 -8.90
CA TYR A 85 -17.64 -4.41 -9.98
C TYR A 85 -16.87 -3.19 -9.48
N SER A 86 -15.55 -3.33 -9.49
CA SER A 86 -14.59 -2.27 -9.14
C SER A 86 -13.47 -2.22 -10.18
N PRO A 87 -12.67 -1.13 -10.23
CA PRO A 87 -11.50 -1.09 -11.09
C PRO A 87 -10.52 -2.26 -10.87
N TYR A 88 -10.43 -2.75 -9.62
CA TYR A 88 -9.65 -3.94 -9.28
C TYR A 88 -10.22 -5.21 -9.91
N ALA A 89 -11.54 -5.40 -9.84
CA ALA A 89 -12.20 -6.53 -10.50
C ALA A 89 -12.05 -6.47 -12.03
N VAL A 90 -12.15 -5.28 -12.63
CA VAL A 90 -11.91 -5.08 -14.07
C VAL A 90 -10.49 -5.50 -14.45
N ALA A 91 -9.47 -5.12 -13.67
CA ALA A 91 -8.10 -5.55 -13.89
C ALA A 91 -7.96 -7.09 -13.82
N GLN A 92 -8.64 -7.74 -12.87
CA GLN A 92 -8.69 -9.20 -12.78
C GLN A 92 -9.36 -9.83 -14.02
N GLY A 93 -10.48 -9.28 -14.50
CA GLY A 93 -11.18 -9.76 -15.70
C GLY A 93 -10.35 -9.60 -16.98
N VAL A 94 -9.67 -8.46 -17.14
CA VAL A 94 -8.72 -8.24 -18.26
C VAL A 94 -7.58 -9.27 -18.19
N PHE A 95 -6.99 -9.47 -17.01
CA PHE A 95 -5.94 -10.47 -16.82
C PHE A 95 -6.42 -11.89 -17.15
N ALA A 96 -7.63 -12.26 -16.72
CA ALA A 96 -8.26 -13.54 -17.04
C ALA A 96 -8.47 -13.72 -18.56
N ARG A 97 -8.86 -12.64 -19.26
CA ARG A 97 -9.04 -12.66 -20.72
C ARG A 97 -7.72 -12.79 -21.47
N LEU A 98 -6.65 -12.14 -21.01
CA LEU A 98 -5.32 -12.20 -21.62
C LEU A 98 -4.62 -13.56 -21.39
N THR A 99 -4.86 -14.19 -20.24
CA THR A 99 -4.17 -15.44 -19.85
C THR A 99 -5.00 -16.70 -20.11
N GLY A 100 -6.31 -16.56 -20.32
CA GLY A 100 -7.24 -17.68 -20.43
C GLY A 100 -7.62 -18.31 -19.09
N LEU A 101 -7.03 -17.87 -17.96
CA LEU A 101 -7.29 -18.39 -16.62
C LEU A 101 -8.75 -18.17 -16.18
N GLY A 102 -9.29 -19.08 -15.38
CA GLY A 102 -10.60 -18.92 -14.76
C GLY A 102 -10.57 -18.03 -13.53
N GLY A 103 -11.76 -17.69 -13.02
CA GLY A 103 -11.94 -16.79 -11.89
C GLY A 103 -11.29 -17.30 -10.62
N TRP A 104 -11.32 -18.61 -10.39
CA TRP A 104 -10.68 -19.24 -9.24
C TRP A 104 -9.16 -19.18 -9.30
N GLU A 105 -8.56 -19.43 -10.47
CA GLU A 105 -7.11 -19.29 -10.64
C GLU A 105 -6.66 -17.85 -10.46
N VAL A 106 -7.40 -16.91 -11.05
CA VAL A 106 -7.12 -15.47 -10.91
C VAL A 106 -7.18 -15.04 -9.46
N LEU A 107 -8.19 -15.47 -8.70
CA LEU A 107 -8.28 -15.23 -7.26
C LEU A 107 -7.10 -15.84 -6.48
N ARG A 108 -6.70 -17.07 -6.81
CA ARG A 108 -5.53 -17.70 -6.15
C ARG A 108 -4.23 -16.93 -6.43
N LEU A 109 -4.11 -16.28 -7.59
CA LEU A 109 -2.96 -15.44 -7.92
C LEU A 109 -3.04 -14.05 -7.28
N THR A 110 -4.24 -13.53 -7.01
CA THR A 110 -4.37 -12.21 -6.36
C THR A 110 -3.98 -12.22 -4.89
N GLY A 111 -4.07 -13.36 -4.20
CA GLY A 111 -3.62 -13.48 -2.80
C GLY A 111 -2.16 -13.05 -2.61
N PRO A 112 -1.18 -13.66 -3.30
CA PRO A 112 0.21 -13.22 -3.28
C PRO A 112 0.41 -11.76 -3.72
N LEU A 113 -0.28 -11.30 -4.77
CA LEU A 113 -0.17 -9.92 -5.25
C LEU A 113 -0.60 -8.91 -4.15
N ASN A 114 -1.74 -9.14 -3.54
CA ASN A 114 -2.28 -8.29 -2.49
C ASN A 114 -1.36 -8.27 -1.27
N LEU A 115 -0.77 -9.42 -0.92
CA LEU A 115 0.20 -9.51 0.15
C LEU A 115 1.46 -8.67 -0.15
N LEU A 116 1.97 -8.69 -1.39
CA LEU A 116 3.10 -7.84 -1.77
C LEU A 116 2.76 -6.35 -1.63
N VAL A 117 1.57 -5.94 -2.08
CA VAL A 117 1.11 -4.55 -1.95
C VAL A 117 0.99 -4.16 -0.48
N LEU A 118 0.44 -5.04 0.36
CA LEU A 118 0.33 -4.88 1.81
C LEU A 118 1.71 -4.68 2.46
N LEU A 119 2.65 -5.60 2.22
CA LEU A 119 3.98 -5.57 2.82
C LEU A 119 4.79 -4.36 2.36
N THR A 120 4.77 -4.06 1.06
CA THR A 120 5.48 -2.89 0.55
C THR A 120 4.89 -1.58 1.07
N GLY A 121 3.57 -1.48 1.15
CA GLY A 121 2.86 -0.34 1.71
C GLY A 121 3.19 -0.15 3.20
N LEU A 122 3.05 -1.19 4.00
CA LEU A 122 3.34 -1.16 5.44
C LEU A 122 4.80 -0.74 5.70
N GLY A 123 5.75 -1.36 5.01
CA GLY A 123 7.16 -1.02 5.15
C GLY A 123 7.47 0.42 4.80
N ARG A 124 6.84 0.96 3.74
CA ARG A 124 6.99 2.36 3.34
C ARG A 124 6.36 3.30 4.36
N PHE A 125 5.16 2.99 4.83
CA PHE A 125 4.46 3.82 5.81
C PHE A 125 5.22 3.93 7.12
N VAL A 126 5.70 2.81 7.67
CA VAL A 126 6.43 2.82 8.95
C VAL A 126 7.73 3.62 8.85
N ARG A 127 8.43 3.57 7.71
CA ARG A 127 9.63 4.39 7.46
C ARG A 127 9.34 5.88 7.38
N VAL A 128 8.12 6.24 7.00
CA VAL A 128 7.61 7.63 7.06
C VAL A 128 7.27 8.03 8.49
N LEU A 129 7.23 7.12 9.46
CA LEU A 129 7.04 7.47 10.88
C LEU A 129 8.36 7.49 11.65
N THR A 130 9.29 6.59 11.34
CA THR A 130 10.55 6.44 12.07
C THR A 130 11.70 5.97 11.18
N PRO A 131 12.95 6.42 11.42
CA PRO A 131 14.12 5.93 10.69
C PRO A 131 14.63 4.57 11.20
N ARG A 132 14.06 4.01 12.28
CA ARG A 132 14.57 2.78 12.91
C ARG A 132 14.41 1.57 11.98
N PRO A 133 15.48 0.81 11.68
CA PRO A 133 15.46 -0.25 10.66
C PRO A 133 14.57 -1.45 11.03
N TRP A 134 14.40 -1.72 12.33
CA TRP A 134 13.57 -2.81 12.85
C TRP A 134 12.10 -2.44 13.06
N ALA A 135 11.74 -1.15 13.01
CA ALA A 135 10.36 -0.73 13.26
C ALA A 135 9.34 -1.35 12.29
N PRO A 136 9.61 -1.47 10.97
CA PRO A 136 8.70 -2.17 10.06
C PRO A 136 8.50 -3.65 10.38
N VAL A 137 9.53 -4.32 10.93
CA VAL A 137 9.45 -5.73 11.35
C VAL A 137 8.50 -5.85 12.54
N LEU A 138 8.68 -4.99 13.55
CA LEU A 138 7.80 -4.96 14.72
C LEU A 138 6.37 -4.58 14.34
N ALA A 139 6.19 -3.65 13.40
CA ALA A 139 4.87 -3.28 12.90
C ALA A 139 4.19 -4.46 12.20
N LEU A 140 4.91 -5.21 11.35
CA LEU A 140 4.38 -6.42 10.71
C LEU A 140 3.96 -7.47 11.74
N ALA A 141 4.83 -7.75 12.72
CA ALA A 141 4.50 -8.68 13.81
C ALA A 141 3.28 -8.21 14.61
N ALA A 142 3.21 -6.92 14.95
CA ALA A 142 2.10 -6.34 15.69
C ALA A 142 0.78 -6.43 14.89
N THR A 143 0.79 -6.10 13.60
CA THR A 143 -0.37 -6.21 12.71
C THR A 143 -0.85 -7.66 12.59
N ALA A 144 0.07 -8.63 12.54
CA ALA A 144 -0.27 -10.04 12.38
C ALA A 144 -0.73 -10.73 13.68
N LEU A 145 -0.32 -10.23 14.86
CA LEU A 145 -0.46 -10.97 16.13
C LEU A 145 -1.33 -10.27 17.19
N LEU A 146 -1.38 -8.93 17.23
CA LEU A 146 -2.08 -8.22 18.32
C LEU A 146 -3.61 -8.30 18.24
N TRP A 147 -4.16 -8.73 17.10
CA TRP A 147 -5.59 -9.01 16.93
C TRP A 147 -5.98 -10.43 17.36
N GLY A 148 -5.06 -11.16 17.99
CA GLY A 148 -5.15 -12.61 18.17
C GLY A 148 -4.67 -13.36 16.93
N VAL A 149 -4.46 -14.67 17.06
CA VAL A 149 -4.05 -15.55 15.95
C VAL A 149 -5.22 -16.33 15.36
N GLU A 150 -6.37 -16.34 16.01
CA GLU A 150 -7.55 -17.08 15.57
C GLU A 150 -8.21 -16.42 14.35
N ARG A 151 -9.02 -17.22 13.63
CA ARG A 151 -9.72 -16.76 12.45
C ARG A 151 -10.84 -15.80 12.86
N ALA A 152 -10.75 -14.56 12.39
CA ALA A 152 -11.83 -13.59 12.44
C ALA A 152 -12.48 -13.49 11.05
N TRP A 153 -13.80 -13.68 10.99
CA TRP A 153 -14.56 -13.72 9.74
C TRP A 153 -14.93 -12.32 9.26
N TRP A 154 -13.92 -11.50 8.97
CA TRP A 154 -14.09 -10.22 8.29
C TRP A 154 -12.88 -9.94 7.41
N SER A 155 -13.15 -9.65 6.13
CA SER A 155 -12.19 -9.34 5.07
C SER A 155 -11.09 -8.31 5.41
N GLY A 156 -11.28 -7.47 6.44
CA GLY A 156 -10.31 -6.46 6.87
C GLY A 156 -9.26 -6.94 7.87
N TYR A 157 -9.38 -8.16 8.40
CA TYR A 157 -8.44 -8.69 9.39
C TYR A 157 -7.14 -9.15 8.75
N LEU A 158 -6.02 -8.68 9.33
CA LEU A 158 -4.66 -9.00 8.91
C LEU A 158 -3.95 -9.96 9.89
N ASN A 159 -4.68 -10.63 10.77
CA ASN A 159 -4.10 -11.68 11.59
C ASN A 159 -3.75 -12.93 10.76
N LEU A 160 -2.84 -13.75 11.28
CA LEU A 160 -2.29 -14.90 10.57
C LEU A 160 -3.37 -15.81 9.95
N MET A 161 -4.33 -16.27 10.75
CA MET A 161 -5.32 -17.24 10.26
C MET A 161 -6.37 -16.61 9.34
N SER A 162 -6.72 -15.34 9.53
CA SER A 162 -7.68 -14.64 8.66
C SER A 162 -7.07 -14.38 7.28
N MET A 163 -5.79 -14.07 7.21
CA MET A 163 -5.07 -13.87 5.94
C MET A 163 -5.06 -15.14 5.08
N THR A 164 -5.12 -16.34 5.66
CA THR A 164 -5.21 -17.58 4.88
C THR A 164 -6.47 -17.68 4.02
N GLY A 165 -7.54 -16.93 4.35
CA GLY A 165 -8.77 -16.87 3.55
C GLY A 165 -9.01 -15.52 2.86
N ASN A 166 -8.55 -14.42 3.46
CA ASN A 166 -8.93 -13.06 3.04
C ASN A 166 -7.96 -12.39 2.06
N LEU A 167 -6.75 -12.93 1.89
CA LEU A 167 -5.75 -12.36 0.99
C LEU A 167 -6.22 -12.06 -0.45
N PRO A 168 -7.05 -12.89 -1.10
CA PRO A 168 -7.44 -12.64 -2.49
C PRO A 168 -8.51 -11.54 -2.62
N TYR A 169 -9.10 -11.09 -1.50
CA TYR A 169 -10.20 -10.15 -1.49
C TYR A 169 -9.76 -8.70 -1.73
N PRO A 170 -10.66 -7.86 -2.29
CA PRO A 170 -10.37 -6.44 -2.57
C PRO A 170 -9.93 -5.65 -1.32
N SER A 171 -10.41 -6.03 -0.14
CA SER A 171 -10.05 -5.40 1.14
C SER A 171 -8.55 -5.45 1.43
N ALA A 172 -7.90 -6.60 1.23
CA ALA A 172 -6.47 -6.77 1.48
C ALA A 172 -5.64 -5.86 0.56
N PHE A 173 -6.01 -5.79 -0.72
CA PHE A 173 -5.42 -4.87 -1.69
C PHE A 173 -5.62 -3.40 -1.26
N ALA A 174 -6.85 -3.03 -0.91
CA ALA A 174 -7.20 -1.67 -0.50
C ALA A 174 -6.45 -1.24 0.78
N ILE A 175 -6.23 -2.14 1.74
CA ILE A 175 -5.44 -1.83 2.94
C ILE A 175 -3.96 -1.61 2.58
N GLY A 176 -3.40 -2.43 1.69
CA GLY A 176 -2.04 -2.21 1.19
C GLY A 176 -1.88 -0.87 0.47
N LEU A 177 -2.86 -0.50 -0.36
CA LEU A 177 -2.91 0.82 -0.98
C LEU A 177 -3.08 1.95 0.05
N ALA A 178 -3.85 1.74 1.12
CA ALA A 178 -4.00 2.73 2.19
C ALA A 178 -2.66 3.00 2.89
N PHE A 179 -1.85 1.98 3.16
CA PHE A 179 -0.50 2.19 3.68
C PHE A 179 0.39 2.97 2.70
N TRP A 180 0.33 2.66 1.41
CA TRP A 180 1.03 3.45 0.39
C TRP A 180 0.55 4.91 0.36
N ALA A 181 -0.75 5.13 0.46
CA ALA A 181 -1.35 6.47 0.49
C ALA A 181 -0.86 7.26 1.70
N TRP A 182 -0.87 6.65 2.88
CA TRP A 182 -0.34 7.26 4.10
C TRP A 182 1.17 7.53 4.04
N ALA A 183 1.95 6.64 3.42
CA ALA A 183 3.38 6.89 3.21
C ALA A 183 3.61 8.15 2.33
N LEU A 184 2.88 8.26 1.21
CA LEU A 184 3.00 9.40 0.30
C LEU A 184 2.46 10.70 0.92
N THR A 185 1.35 10.62 1.65
CA THR A 185 0.76 11.76 2.39
C THR A 185 1.73 12.25 3.46
N GLY A 186 2.28 11.35 4.29
CA GLY A 186 3.21 11.70 5.34
C GLY A 186 4.54 12.25 4.81
N ALA A 187 5.07 11.71 3.70
CA ALA A 187 6.26 12.26 3.05
C ALA A 187 6.02 13.70 2.59
N ARG A 188 4.89 13.96 1.92
CA ARG A 188 4.54 15.32 1.48
C ARG A 188 4.28 16.29 2.62
N ALA A 189 3.65 15.84 3.69
CA ALA A 189 3.40 16.65 4.88
C ALA A 189 4.69 16.99 5.66
N ARG A 190 5.78 16.24 5.46
CA ARG A 190 7.11 16.58 5.99
C ARG A 190 7.86 17.58 5.11
N ASP A 191 7.75 17.43 3.79
CA ASP A 191 8.42 18.29 2.82
C ASP A 191 7.82 19.70 2.74
N THR A 192 6.75 20.01 3.48
CA THR A 192 6.06 21.29 3.41
C THR A 192 6.85 22.51 3.87
N GLY A 193 7.93 22.38 4.63
CA GLY A 193 8.77 23.55 4.96
C GLY A 193 10.20 23.53 4.44
N GLY A 194 10.51 22.68 3.46
CA GLY A 194 11.64 22.94 2.57
C GLY A 194 11.17 23.86 1.45
N VAL A 195 11.45 25.17 1.51
CA VAL A 195 11.21 26.09 0.39
C VAL A 195 12.17 25.71 -0.74
N ARG A 196 11.75 24.75 -1.58
CA ARG A 196 12.44 24.44 -2.83
C ARG A 196 11.83 25.34 -3.90
N TYR A 197 12.63 26.27 -4.40
CA TYR A 197 12.26 27.19 -5.48
C TYR A 197 11.59 26.42 -6.64
N LEU A 198 10.36 26.79 -6.96
CA LEU A 198 9.45 26.06 -7.85
C LEU A 198 9.00 26.97 -9.00
N GLY A 199 9.94 27.22 -9.92
CA GLY A 199 9.70 27.91 -11.18
C GLY A 199 9.14 29.35 -11.05
N PRO A 200 8.82 30.00 -12.18
CA PRO A 200 8.40 31.41 -12.21
C PRO A 200 7.06 31.70 -11.50
N GLY A 201 6.27 30.66 -11.19
CA GLY A 201 4.95 30.79 -10.56
C GLY A 201 4.89 30.40 -9.08
N GLY A 202 5.97 29.91 -8.46
CA GLY A 202 6.01 29.55 -7.03
C GLY A 202 5.09 28.40 -6.59
N LEU A 203 4.31 27.81 -7.50
CA LEU A 203 3.34 26.75 -7.20
C LEU A 203 4.00 25.37 -7.23
N ARG A 204 3.71 24.55 -6.23
CA ARG A 204 4.14 23.15 -6.16
C ARG A 204 3.58 22.34 -7.33
N PRO A 205 4.28 21.27 -7.77
CA PRO A 205 3.78 20.47 -8.88
C PRO A 205 2.50 19.75 -8.46
N LEU A 206 1.38 20.13 -9.08
CA LEU A 206 0.04 19.60 -8.82
C LEU A 206 -0.05 18.08 -9.05
N SER A 207 0.87 17.52 -9.85
CA SER A 207 0.96 16.09 -10.14
C SER A 207 1.07 15.22 -8.89
N GLY A 208 1.69 15.73 -7.83
CA GLY A 208 1.82 15.01 -6.56
C GLY A 208 0.50 14.84 -5.80
N TYR A 209 -0.32 15.88 -5.79
CA TYR A 209 -1.65 15.84 -5.17
C TYR A 209 -2.66 15.12 -6.04
N ALA A 210 -2.55 15.25 -7.37
CA ALA A 210 -3.33 14.44 -8.32
C ALA A 210 -3.07 12.94 -8.13
N GLY A 211 -1.81 12.53 -7.97
CA GLY A 211 -1.46 11.13 -7.68
C GLY A 211 -2.04 10.62 -6.35
N LEU A 212 -2.07 11.46 -5.31
CA LEU A 212 -2.73 11.13 -4.05
C LEU A 212 -4.26 11.01 -4.23
N GLY A 213 -4.88 11.97 -4.91
CA GLY A 213 -6.31 11.94 -5.21
C GLY A 213 -6.72 10.69 -5.99
N LEU A 214 -5.94 10.33 -7.01
CA LEU A 214 -6.13 9.09 -7.77
C LEU A 214 -6.03 7.86 -6.86
N LEU A 215 -5.03 7.80 -5.98
CA LEU A 215 -4.82 6.67 -5.09
C LEU A 215 -5.96 6.53 -4.07
N TYR A 216 -6.40 7.63 -3.42
CA TYR A 216 -7.54 7.59 -2.51
C TYR A 216 -8.86 7.29 -3.23
N GLY A 217 -9.05 7.82 -4.45
CA GLY A 217 -10.18 7.50 -5.31
C GLY A 217 -10.19 6.01 -5.70
N LEU A 218 -9.04 5.44 -6.03
CA LEU A 218 -8.91 4.01 -6.30
C LEU A 218 -9.27 3.17 -5.07
N ILE A 219 -8.80 3.53 -3.88
CA ILE A 219 -9.17 2.84 -2.62
C ILE A 219 -10.69 2.90 -2.42
N LEU A 220 -11.32 4.06 -2.64
CA LEU A 220 -12.78 4.25 -2.55
C LEU A 220 -13.54 3.34 -3.51
N LEU A 221 -13.10 3.28 -4.78
CA LEU A 221 -13.76 2.47 -5.79
C LEU A 221 -13.53 0.96 -5.62
N VAL A 222 -12.44 0.56 -4.94
CA VAL A 222 -12.13 -0.85 -4.67
C VAL A 222 -12.83 -1.34 -3.40
N HIS A 223 -12.79 -0.55 -2.33
CA HIS A 223 -13.31 -0.96 -1.03
C HIS A 223 -13.71 0.26 -0.17
N PRO A 224 -14.97 0.72 -0.25
CA PRO A 224 -15.43 1.97 0.35
C PRO A 224 -15.17 2.09 1.86
N ILE A 225 -15.39 1.00 2.61
CA ILE A 225 -15.15 0.99 4.06
C ILE A 225 -13.67 1.21 4.41
N THR A 226 -12.74 0.65 3.63
CA THR A 226 -11.30 0.89 3.81
C THR A 226 -10.93 2.32 3.43
N ALA A 227 -11.64 2.92 2.46
CA ALA A 227 -11.40 4.32 2.07
C ALA A 227 -11.73 5.31 3.19
N VAL A 228 -12.77 5.05 3.98
CA VAL A 228 -13.08 5.85 5.18
C VAL A 228 -11.90 5.82 6.15
N ALA A 229 -11.39 4.63 6.47
CA ALA A 229 -10.22 4.49 7.34
C ALA A 229 -8.97 5.16 6.74
N ALA A 230 -8.75 5.01 5.43
CA ALA A 230 -7.64 5.62 4.72
C ALA A 230 -7.69 7.16 4.79
N ALA A 231 -8.86 7.77 4.61
CA ALA A 231 -9.05 9.21 4.72
C ALA A 231 -8.81 9.70 6.15
N LEU A 232 -9.36 9.02 7.17
CA LEU A 232 -9.13 9.36 8.57
C LEU A 232 -7.65 9.31 8.95
N GLY A 233 -6.93 8.27 8.52
CA GLY A 233 -5.48 8.17 8.74
C GLY A 233 -4.69 9.28 8.04
N ALA A 234 -5.13 9.72 6.86
CA ALA A 234 -4.52 10.86 6.16
C ALA A 234 -4.66 12.16 6.96
N LEU A 235 -5.87 12.44 7.44
CA LEU A 235 -6.16 13.60 8.29
C LEU A 235 -5.33 13.58 9.57
N ALA A 236 -5.26 12.43 10.24
CA ALA A 236 -4.46 12.26 11.44
C ALA A 236 -2.97 12.53 11.19
N LEU A 237 -2.42 12.04 10.07
CA LEU A 237 -1.03 12.28 9.69
C LEU A 237 -0.77 13.77 9.44
N VAL A 238 -1.60 14.42 8.62
CA VAL A 238 -1.43 15.85 8.30
C VAL A 238 -1.53 16.69 9.56
N ALA A 239 -2.55 16.47 10.40
CA ALA A 239 -2.72 17.20 11.65
C ALA A 239 -1.55 16.97 12.61
N GLY A 240 -1.07 15.72 12.74
CA GLY A 240 0.08 15.39 13.58
C GLY A 240 1.37 16.05 13.12
N TRP A 241 1.61 16.11 11.80
CA TRP A 241 2.79 16.78 11.24
C TRP A 241 2.72 18.30 11.40
N GLN A 242 1.57 18.92 11.17
CA GLN A 242 1.40 20.37 11.36
C GLN A 242 1.61 20.79 12.83
N ARG A 243 1.07 20.04 13.80
CA ARG A 243 1.24 20.35 15.24
C ARG A 243 2.69 20.30 15.71
N ARG A 244 3.48 19.35 15.20
CA ARG A 244 4.92 19.26 15.53
C ARG A 244 5.70 20.50 15.08
N TRP A 245 5.22 21.20 14.05
CA TRP A 245 5.83 22.44 13.58
C TRP A 245 5.40 23.63 14.42
N SER A 246 4.11 23.71 14.79
CA SER A 246 3.61 24.76 15.70
C SER A 246 4.24 24.71 17.09
N ALA A 247 4.66 23.53 17.57
CA ALA A 247 5.35 23.38 18.86
C ALA A 247 6.87 23.62 18.78
N ALA A 248 7.43 23.78 17.58
CA ALA A 248 8.86 24.00 17.35
C ALA A 248 9.19 25.43 16.88
N LEU A 249 8.16 26.26 16.66
CA LEU A 249 8.23 27.70 16.39
C LEU A 249 7.90 28.47 17.67
#